data_AF-M4WTJ0-F1
#
_entry.id   AF-M4WTJ0-F1
#
_cell.length_a   1.000
_cell.length_b   1.000
_cell.length_c   1.000
_cell.angle_alpha   90.00
_cell.angle_beta   90.00
_cell.angle_gamma   90.00
#
_symmetry.space_group_name_H-M   'P 1'
#
loop_
_entity.id
_entity.type
_entity.pdbx_description
1 polymer ?
#
loop_
_entity_poly.entity_id
_entity_poly.type
_entity_poly.pdbx_seq_one_letter_code
_entity_poly.pdbx_strand_id
1 'polypeptide(L)' 'MAEHESHYTHHRAVVELEPYGEFGSLDVHFFPCDVVKVATSNATYGQPGYSHNEPLNMEEPKTCQHS' A
#
# COMPACT_ATOMS: atom_id res chain seq x y z
N MET A 1 -11.75 -17.16 -18.78
CA MET A 1 -10.83 -17.18 -17.62
C MET A 1 -9.39 -17.15 -18.10
N ALA A 2 -8.96 -18.11 -18.94
CA ALA A 2 -7.59 -18.14 -19.50
C ALA A 2 -7.15 -16.83 -20.21
N GLU A 3 -8.01 -16.20 -21.01
CA GLU A 3 -7.67 -14.91 -21.66
C GLU A 3 -7.55 -13.73 -20.68
N HIS A 4 -8.18 -13.83 -19.51
CA HIS A 4 -8.10 -12.79 -18.49
C HIS A 4 -6.79 -12.89 -17.68
N GLU A 5 -6.24 -14.10 -17.57
CA GLU A 5 -5.03 -14.38 -16.80
C GLU A 5 -3.77 -13.80 -17.46
N SER A 6 -3.74 -13.70 -18.80
CA SER A 6 -2.60 -13.12 -19.53
C SER A 6 -2.37 -11.63 -19.26
N HIS A 7 -3.31 -10.95 -18.60
CA HIS A 7 -3.22 -9.53 -18.25
C HIS A 7 -2.83 -9.29 -16.79
N TYR A 8 -2.70 -10.33 -15.98
CA TYR A 8 -2.31 -10.17 -14.58
C TYR A 8 -0.79 -10.11 -14.44
N THR A 9 -0.33 -9.19 -13.61
CA THR A 9 1.05 -9.11 -13.15
C THR A 9 1.10 -9.49 -11.67
N HIS A 10 2.24 -10.05 -11.25
CA HIS A 10 2.47 -10.46 -9.86
C HIS A 10 3.59 -9.61 -9.26
N HIS A 11 3.27 -8.94 -8.14
CA HIS A 11 4.19 -8.06 -7.44
C HIS A 11 4.38 -8.54 -6.01
N ARG A 12 5.60 -8.41 -5.49
CA ARG A 12 5.93 -8.77 -4.11
C ARG A 12 6.80 -7.69 -3.49
N ALA A 13 6.35 -7.16 -2.36
CA ALA A 13 7.15 -6.32 -1.48
C ALA A 13 7.38 -7.06 -0.15
N VAL A 14 8.57 -6.88 0.42
CA VAL A 14 8.87 -7.31 1.79
C VAL A 14 9.17 -6.04 2.57
N VAL A 15 8.38 -5.77 3.60
CA VAL A 15 8.48 -4.55 4.40
C VAL A 15 8.81 -4.95 5.84
N GLU A 16 9.83 -4.31 6.40
CA GLU A 16 10.18 -4.48 7.80
C GLU A 16 9.20 -3.68 8.67
N LEU A 17 8.71 -4.32 9.73
CA LEU A 17 7.85 -3.69 10.73
C LEU A 17 8.58 -3.66 12.06
N GLU A 18 8.23 -2.70 12.89
CA GLU A 18 8.73 -2.65 14.26
C GLU A 18 8.31 -3.92 15.01
N PRO A 19 9.21 -4.57 15.76
CA PRO A 19 8.96 -5.89 16.33
C PRO A 19 7.92 -5.89 17.45
N TYR A 20 7.73 -4.75 18.13
CA TYR A 20 6.82 -4.63 19.27
C TYR A 20 6.22 -3.22 19.38
N GLY A 21 4.92 -3.14 19.62
CA GLY A 21 4.19 -1.93 19.97
C GLY A 21 2.70 -2.21 20.19
N GLU A 22 2.00 -1.31 20.88
CA GLU A 22 0.53 -1.36 20.98
C GLU A 22 -0.08 -0.66 19.76
N PHE A 23 -0.57 -1.47 18.83
CA PHE A 23 -1.19 -1.01 17.60
C PHE A 23 -2.59 -1.58 17.46
N GLY A 24 -3.54 -0.76 17.02
CA GLY A 24 -4.93 -1.14 16.81
C GLY A 24 -5.15 -1.89 15.49
N SER A 25 -4.39 -1.54 14.45
CA SER A 25 -4.48 -2.19 13.15
C SER A 25 -3.13 -2.27 12.44
N LEU A 26 -3.07 -3.22 11.49
CA LEU A 26 -2.05 -3.28 10.45
C LEU A 26 -2.72 -2.88 9.13
N ASP A 27 -2.32 -1.75 8.57
CA ASP A 27 -2.85 -1.20 7.34
C ASP A 27 -1.91 -1.54 6.17
N VAL A 28 -2.48 -2.12 5.11
CA VAL A 28 -1.76 -2.41 3.87
C VAL A 28 -2.33 -1.53 2.77
N HIS A 29 -1.48 -0.66 2.22
CA HIS A 29 -1.84 0.29 1.18
C HIS A 29 -1.23 -0.10 -0.15
N PHE A 30 -2.09 -0.17 -1.18
CA PHE A 30 -1.69 -0.34 -2.56
C PHE A 30 -1.62 1.02 -3.24
N PHE A 31 -0.41 1.42 -3.61
CA PHE A 31 -0.14 2.63 -4.35
C PHE A 31 0.03 2.33 -5.84
N PRO A 32 -0.04 3.36 -6.70
CA PRO A 32 0.35 3.23 -8.08
C PRO A 32 1.76 2.67 -8.26
N CYS A 33 2.05 2.09 -9.43
CA CYS A 33 3.34 1.47 -9.74
C CYS A 33 3.68 0.29 -8.81
N ASP A 34 2.64 -0.46 -8.40
CA ASP A 34 2.77 -1.67 -7.58
C ASP A 34 3.50 -1.45 -6.23
N VAL A 35 3.55 -0.20 -5.78
CA VAL A 35 4.17 0.14 -4.50
C VAL A 35 3.23 -0.29 -3.38
N VAL A 36 3.73 -1.13 -2.48
CA VAL A 36 3.00 -1.53 -1.28
C VAL A 36 3.62 -0.83 -0.08
N LYS A 37 2.79 -0.09 0.67
CA LYS A 37 3.17 0.48 1.97
C LYS A 37 2.42 -0.27 3.06
N VAL A 38 3.15 -0.66 4.09
CA VAL A 38 2.58 -1.35 5.26
C VAL A 38 2.87 -0.49 6.48
N ALA A 39 1.86 -0.30 7.31
CA ALA A 39 1.97 0.50 8.51
C ALA A 39 1.12 -0.07 9.63
N THR A 40 1.58 0.12 10.86
CA THR A 40 0.78 -0.12 12.06
C THR A 40 0.16 1.18 12.52
N SER A 41 -1.13 1.21 12.83
CA SER A 41 -1.82 2.43 13.21
C SER A 41 -2.75 2.27 14.42
N ASN A 42 -2.95 3.37 15.14
CA ASN A 42 -3.94 3.52 16.22
C ASN A 42 -5.03 4.54 15.85
N ALA A 43 -4.95 5.08 14.64
CA ALA A 43 -5.81 6.13 14.13
C ALA A 43 -6.28 5.73 12.72
N THR A 44 -7.43 6.22 12.30
CA THR A 44 -7.99 5.93 10.98
C THR A 44 -7.65 7.04 9.98
N TYR A 45 -7.77 6.72 8.68
CA TYR A 45 -7.56 7.68 7.60
C TYR A 45 -8.30 9.00 7.84
N GLY A 46 -7.59 10.13 7.72
CA GLY A 46 -8.11 11.47 7.94
C GLY A 46 -8.14 11.95 9.40
N GLN A 47 -7.82 11.09 10.38
CA GLN A 47 -7.71 11.50 11.78
C GLN A 47 -6.31 12.05 12.10
N PRO A 48 -6.20 12.96 13.10
CA PRO A 48 -4.90 13.35 13.65
C PRO A 48 -4.10 12.13 14.11
N GLY A 49 -2.84 12.02 13.69
CA GLY A 49 -1.97 10.90 14.05
C GLY A 49 -1.93 9.75 13.03
N TYR A 50 -2.76 9.79 11.99
CA TYR A 50 -2.58 8.86 10.85
C TYR A 50 -1.43 9.34 9.96
N SER A 51 -0.43 8.50 9.72
CA SER A 51 0.75 8.85 8.91
C SER A 51 0.51 8.76 7.40
N HIS A 52 -0.48 7.98 6.96
CA HIS A 52 -0.71 7.63 5.55
C HIS A 52 -1.94 8.33 4.95
N ASN A 53 -2.03 9.66 5.08
CA ASN A 53 -3.14 10.46 4.54
C ASN A 53 -2.99 10.79 3.04
N GLU A 54 -2.26 9.96 2.30
CA GLU A 54 -2.12 10.12 0.86
C GLU A 54 -3.50 9.92 0.19
N PRO A 55 -3.83 10.68 -0.87
CA PRO A 55 -5.18 10.70 -1.44
C PRO A 55 -5.63 9.31 -1.88
N LEU A 56 -6.89 8.98 -1.64
CA LEU A 56 -7.51 7.77 -2.15
C LEU A 56 -7.72 7.87 -3.67
N ASN A 57 -7.71 6.71 -4.35
CA ASN A 57 -7.92 6.60 -5.80
C ASN A 57 -6.92 7.43 -6.62
N MET A 58 -5.63 7.35 -6.29
CA MET A 58 -4.57 7.99 -7.06
C MET A 58 -4.53 7.43 -8.48
N GLU A 59 -4.40 8.33 -9.47
CA GLU A 59 -4.16 7.92 -10.85
C GLU A 59 -2.74 7.37 -10.99
N GLU A 60 -2.59 6.29 -11.77
CA GLU A 60 -1.27 5.74 -12.03
C GLU A 60 -0.49 6.63 -13.00
N PRO A 61 0.74 7.04 -12.66
CA PRO A 61 1.54 7.84 -13.56
C PRO A 61 1.85 7.06 -14.84
N LYS A 62 1.97 7.79 -15.96
CA LYS A 62 2.29 7.21 -17.27
C LYS A 62 3.59 6.38 -17.30
N THR A 63 4.50 6.63 -16.37
CA THR A 63 5.79 5.94 -16.25
C THR A 63 6.14 5.76 -14.78
N CYS A 64 6.47 4.53 -14.39
CA CYS A 64 6.98 4.19 -13.07
C CYS A 64 8.51 4.31 -13.06
N GLN A 65 9.07 5.08 -12.11
CA GLN A 65 10.50 5.41 -12.11
C GLN A 65 11.41 4.36 -11.43
N HIS A 66 10.82 3.31 -10.86
CA HIS A 66 11.51 2.13 -10.34
C HIS A 66 10.58 0.94 -10.51
N SER A 67 10.98 -0.02 -11.34
CA SER A 67 10.35 -1.34 -11.49
C SER A 67 11.36 -2.41 -11.09
#